data_AF-Q3YAU0-F1
#
_entry.id   AF-Q3YAU0-F1
#
_cell.length_a   1.000
_cell.length_b   1.000
_cell.length_c   1.000
_cell.angle_alpha   90.00
_cell.angle_beta   90.00
_cell.angle_gamma   90.00
#
_symmetry.space_group_name_H-M   'P 1'
#
loop_
_entity.id
_entity.type
_entity.pdbx_description
1 polymer ?
#
loop_
_entity_poly.entity_id
_entity_poly.type
_entity_poly.pdbx_seq_one_letter_code
_entity_poly.pdbx_strand_id
1 'polypeptide(L)'
;MRWSPASGTTRWLPRRRRRRWRSPAVVEEKARAPDREEEVVDYEKMAEELQNASPLEIMDRALAEFGNDIAIAFSGAEDVALIEYARLTGRPFRVFSLDTGRLNPETYRYFNEVEKHYNIHIEYMFPDAVEVQALVRNKGLFSFYEDGHQECCRVRKVRPLRRALKGLRAWVTGQRKDQSPGTRAHIPVVQVDPTFEGSDGGAGSLIKWNPVANVDGKDVWNFLRTMEVPVNSLHAKGYVSIGCEPCTRPVLPGQHEREGRWWWEDAKAKECGLHKGNIAQDESQKAGSDGNGDGVAMSSVNGTTDIFKSQAIVNLSRPGIENLLKLENRQDPWLVVLYAPWCRFCQAMEGSYIELAEKLSLSGVKVAKFRADGDEKPFAQQELQLGSFPTILFFPKHASTHIKYPSEKRDVDSLLTFVNALR
;
A
#
# COMPACT_ATOMS: atom_id res chain seq x y z
N MET A 1 55.67 59.13 35.32
CA MET A 1 55.50 58.00 36.27
C MET A 1 55.40 56.75 35.39
N ARG A 2 56.41 55.85 35.28
CA ARG A 2 56.96 54.90 36.29
C ARG A 2 55.82 54.22 37.07
N TRP A 3 55.70 52.89 37.13
CA TRP A 3 56.75 51.92 37.50
C TRP A 3 56.70 50.56 36.77
N SER A 4 57.81 49.80 36.89
CA SER A 4 58.01 48.39 36.50
C SER A 4 57.76 47.44 37.70
N PRO A 5 57.77 46.09 37.53
CA PRO A 5 56.96 45.17 38.36
C PRO A 5 57.74 44.35 39.41
N ALA A 6 56.99 43.46 40.09
CA ALA A 6 57.35 42.12 40.62
C ALA A 6 57.32 41.90 42.16
N SER A 7 56.42 40.98 42.57
CA SER A 7 56.46 40.08 43.73
C SER A 7 55.31 39.07 43.57
N GLY A 8 55.26 37.86 44.15
CA GLY A 8 56.23 37.17 45.01
C GLY A 8 55.59 36.00 45.78
N THR A 9 55.51 34.81 45.15
CA THR A 9 55.45 33.46 45.77
C THR A 9 54.60 33.14 47.03
N THR A 10 53.63 32.24 46.90
CA THR A 10 53.24 31.25 47.96
C THR A 10 52.72 29.96 47.29
N ARG A 11 53.53 28.90 47.14
CA ARG A 11 53.84 27.77 48.05
C ARG A 11 52.78 26.63 48.06
N TRP A 12 53.28 25.41 47.89
CA TRP A 12 52.56 24.16 47.61
C TRP A 12 52.05 23.40 48.84
N LEU A 13 51.02 22.57 48.64
CA LEU A 13 50.82 21.29 49.35
C LEU A 13 50.46 20.17 48.35
N PRO A 14 50.74 18.87 48.65
CA PRO A 14 51.06 17.90 47.61
C PRO A 14 49.95 16.90 47.28
N ARG A 15 49.95 16.38 46.04
CA ARG A 15 49.32 15.09 45.71
C ARG A 15 50.30 14.14 45.00
N ARG A 16 50.16 12.85 45.35
CA ARG A 16 51.14 11.78 45.11
C ARG A 16 51.21 11.36 43.64
N ARG A 17 52.41 10.97 43.18
CA ARG A 17 52.61 10.27 41.91
C ARG A 17 51.79 8.98 41.84
N ARG A 18 51.12 8.73 40.70
CA ARG A 18 50.79 7.38 40.23
C ARG A 18 51.39 7.16 38.83
N ARG A 19 51.71 5.90 38.53
CA ARG A 19 52.64 5.50 37.46
C ARG A 19 52.02 5.68 36.07
N ARG A 20 52.86 6.08 35.11
CA ARG A 20 52.55 6.12 33.67
C ARG A 20 52.56 4.69 33.12
N TRP A 21 51.39 4.17 32.77
CA TRP A 21 51.29 2.95 31.96
C TRP A 21 51.34 3.33 30.48
N ARG A 22 52.15 2.63 29.69
CA ARG A 22 52.08 2.64 28.23
C ARG A 22 51.22 1.45 27.82
N SER A 23 50.11 1.67 27.12
CA SER A 23 49.38 0.58 26.46
C SER A 23 50.14 0.15 25.19
N PRO A 24 50.17 -1.15 24.84
CA PRO A 24 50.61 -1.59 23.52
C PRO A 24 49.56 -1.21 22.48
N ALA A 25 50.01 -0.89 21.27
CA ALA A 25 49.11 -0.80 20.12
C ALA A 25 48.73 -2.23 19.69
N VAL A 26 47.45 -2.59 19.84
CA VAL A 26 46.89 -3.79 19.23
C VAL A 26 46.41 -3.39 17.84
N VAL A 27 46.99 -3.98 16.81
CA VAL A 27 46.46 -3.89 15.44
C VAL A 27 45.41 -4.99 15.33
N GLU A 28 44.13 -4.64 15.43
CA GLU A 28 43.05 -5.58 15.14
C GLU A 28 42.99 -5.82 13.63
N GLU A 29 43.50 -6.98 13.22
CA GLU A 29 43.30 -7.52 11.89
C GLU A 29 41.81 -7.90 11.73
N LYS A 30 41.05 -7.02 11.07
CA LYS A 30 39.64 -7.31 10.75
C LYS A 30 39.57 -8.53 9.85
N ALA A 31 39.19 -9.67 10.42
CA ALA A 31 38.82 -10.86 9.67
C ALA A 31 37.75 -10.46 8.64
N ARG A 32 38.09 -10.60 7.36
CA ARG A 32 37.14 -10.41 6.26
C ARG A 32 36.06 -11.48 6.40
N ALA A 33 34.81 -11.05 6.59
CA ALA A 33 33.69 -11.97 6.55
C ALA A 33 33.71 -12.74 5.22
N PRO A 34 33.36 -14.03 5.19
CA PRO A 34 33.29 -14.76 3.93
C PRO A 34 32.31 -14.02 3.01
N ASP A 35 32.73 -13.77 1.77
CA ASP A 35 31.88 -13.17 0.76
C ASP A 35 30.65 -14.07 0.61
N ARG A 36 29.47 -13.58 1.03
CA ARG A 36 28.21 -14.26 0.72
C ARG A 36 28.07 -14.19 -0.80
N GLU A 37 27.90 -15.34 -1.44
CA GLU A 37 27.35 -15.38 -2.78
C GLU A 37 25.98 -14.69 -2.70
N GLU A 38 25.87 -13.49 -3.25
CA GLU A 38 24.58 -12.83 -3.42
C GLU A 38 23.81 -13.64 -4.46
N GLU A 39 22.79 -14.38 -4.03
CA GLU A 39 21.80 -14.94 -4.95
C GLU A 39 21.23 -13.78 -5.78
N VAL A 40 21.58 -13.77 -7.07
CA VAL A 40 21.09 -12.77 -8.02
C VAL A 40 19.60 -13.04 -8.21
N VAL A 41 18.78 -12.25 -7.52
CA VAL A 41 17.32 -12.34 -7.60
C VAL A 41 16.87 -11.97 -9.01
N ASP A 42 16.26 -12.91 -9.70
CA ASP A 42 15.66 -12.71 -11.01
C ASP A 42 14.28 -12.03 -10.84
N TYR A 43 14.26 -10.71 -10.99
CA TYR A 43 13.03 -9.92 -10.91
C TYR A 43 12.12 -10.05 -12.13
N GLU A 44 12.60 -10.54 -13.27
CA GLU A 44 11.75 -10.83 -14.44
C GLU A 44 10.91 -12.08 -14.15
N LYS A 45 11.56 -13.16 -13.71
CA LYS A 45 10.88 -14.38 -13.24
C LYS A 45 9.95 -14.11 -12.06
N MET A 46 10.36 -13.27 -11.11
CA MET A 46 9.49 -12.87 -9.99
C MET A 46 8.24 -12.13 -10.46
N ALA A 47 8.34 -11.30 -11.51
CA ALA A 47 7.17 -10.63 -12.09
C ALA A 47 6.20 -11.61 -12.76
N GLU A 48 6.69 -12.67 -13.39
CA GLU A 48 5.85 -13.76 -13.91
C GLU A 48 5.17 -14.54 -12.79
N GLU A 49 5.91 -14.94 -11.75
CA GLU A 49 5.39 -15.69 -10.59
C GLU A 49 4.30 -14.90 -9.83
N LEU A 50 4.47 -13.59 -9.69
CA LEU A 50 3.54 -12.69 -8.99
C LEU A 50 2.45 -12.07 -9.88
N GLN A 51 2.42 -12.36 -11.18
CA GLN A 51 1.48 -11.73 -12.12
C GLN A 51 0.00 -11.93 -11.72
N ASN A 52 -0.32 -13.09 -11.14
CA ASN A 52 -1.67 -13.45 -10.68
C ASN A 52 -1.82 -13.39 -9.15
N ALA A 53 -0.83 -12.87 -8.43
CA ALA A 53 -0.88 -12.72 -6.98
C ALA A 53 -1.71 -11.50 -6.57
N SER A 54 -2.30 -11.53 -5.38
CA SER A 54 -3.07 -10.41 -4.86
C SER A 54 -2.19 -9.18 -4.58
N PRO A 55 -2.76 -7.95 -4.56
CA PRO A 55 -2.02 -6.76 -4.12
C PRO A 55 -1.49 -6.90 -2.69
N LEU A 56 -2.18 -7.66 -1.83
CA LEU A 56 -1.75 -7.96 -0.47
C LEU A 56 -0.53 -8.89 -0.44
N GLU A 57 -0.49 -9.94 -1.26
CA GLU A 57 0.66 -10.85 -1.36
C GLU A 57 1.87 -10.17 -2.00
N ILE A 58 1.67 -9.37 -3.03
CA ILE A 58 2.75 -8.59 -3.67
C ILE A 58 3.32 -7.57 -2.65
N MET A 59 2.47 -6.92 -1.87
CA MET A 59 2.90 -6.01 -0.80
C MET A 59 3.63 -6.75 0.33
N ASP A 60 3.10 -7.88 0.79
CA ASP A 60 3.74 -8.67 1.85
C ASP A 60 5.13 -9.14 1.42
N ARG A 61 5.25 -9.63 0.17
CA ARG A 61 6.54 -10.02 -0.41
C ARG A 61 7.53 -8.87 -0.47
N ALA A 62 7.11 -7.70 -0.99
CA ALA A 62 7.97 -6.53 -1.11
C ALA A 62 8.47 -6.04 0.27
N LEU A 63 7.59 -5.98 1.26
CA LEU A 63 7.95 -5.57 2.63
C LEU A 63 8.77 -6.64 3.36
N ALA A 64 8.57 -7.93 3.07
CA ALA A 64 9.38 -9.02 3.61
C ALA A 64 10.83 -8.99 3.09
N GLU A 65 11.02 -8.66 1.81
CA GLU A 65 12.31 -8.73 1.13
C GLU A 65 13.21 -7.53 1.42
N PHE A 66 12.63 -6.32 1.50
CA PHE A 66 13.39 -5.07 1.64
C PHE A 66 13.30 -4.41 3.04
N GLY A 67 12.29 -4.73 3.85
CA GLY A 67 12.15 -4.20 5.21
C GLY A 67 12.16 -2.67 5.28
N ASN A 68 13.23 -2.08 5.82
CA ASN A 68 13.37 -0.62 5.95
C ASN A 68 13.96 0.07 4.70
N ASP A 69 14.50 -0.70 3.75
CA ASP A 69 15.11 -0.22 2.51
C ASP A 69 14.08 0.01 1.38
N ILE A 70 12.79 -0.15 1.69
CA ILE A 70 11.65 0.12 0.80
C ILE A 70 10.75 1.22 1.38
N ALA A 71 10.19 2.05 0.49
CA ALA A 71 9.17 3.03 0.86
C ALA A 71 8.06 3.15 -0.20
N ILE A 72 6.86 3.46 0.26
CA ILE A 72 5.66 3.66 -0.55
C ILE A 72 5.61 5.11 -1.01
N ALA A 73 5.54 5.33 -2.32
CA ALA A 73 5.31 6.65 -2.90
C ALA A 73 3.81 6.99 -2.86
N PHE A 74 3.42 7.93 -2.01
CA PHE A 74 2.03 8.38 -1.87
C PHE A 74 1.85 9.77 -2.48
N SER A 75 0.90 9.91 -3.41
CA SER A 75 0.61 11.16 -4.11
C SER A 75 -0.60 11.94 -3.53
N GLY A 76 -1.32 11.35 -2.57
CA GLY A 76 -2.48 11.96 -1.95
C GLY A 76 -3.76 11.79 -2.77
N ALA A 77 -3.89 10.65 -3.45
CA ALA A 77 -5.00 10.29 -4.31
C ALA A 77 -5.59 8.91 -3.91
N GLU A 78 -6.05 8.12 -4.87
CA GLU A 78 -6.54 6.75 -4.67
C GLU A 78 -5.42 5.75 -4.30
N ASP A 79 -4.15 6.16 -4.46
CA ASP A 79 -2.96 5.39 -4.11
C ASP A 79 -2.77 5.19 -2.59
N VAL A 80 -3.64 5.77 -1.75
CA VAL A 80 -3.79 5.40 -0.33
C VAL A 80 -4.07 3.90 -0.15
N ALA A 81 -4.64 3.23 -1.15
CA ALA A 81 -4.85 1.78 -1.14
C ALA A 81 -3.56 1.01 -0.84
N LEU A 82 -2.38 1.52 -1.24
CA LEU A 82 -1.09 0.91 -0.90
C LEU A 82 -0.74 1.02 0.58
N ILE A 83 -1.13 2.11 1.25
CA ILE A 83 -0.94 2.28 2.69
C ILE A 83 -1.86 1.32 3.44
N GLU A 84 -3.10 1.13 2.98
CA GLU A 84 -4.01 0.11 3.51
C GLU A 84 -3.43 -1.30 3.32
N TYR A 85 -3.03 -1.70 2.11
CA TYR A 85 -2.42 -3.02 1.88
C TYR A 85 -1.19 -3.24 2.77
N ALA A 86 -0.30 -2.24 2.89
CA ALA A 86 0.87 -2.33 3.77
C ALA A 86 0.46 -2.50 5.24
N ARG A 87 -0.54 -1.74 5.71
CA ARG A 87 -1.11 -1.87 7.06
C ARG A 87 -1.73 -3.25 7.31
N LEU A 88 -2.33 -3.87 6.30
CA LEU A 88 -2.92 -5.21 6.37
C LEU A 88 -1.88 -6.34 6.46
N THR A 89 -0.67 -6.16 5.94
CA THR A 89 0.44 -7.13 6.14
C THR A 89 0.89 -7.24 7.61
N GLY A 90 0.63 -6.21 8.42
CA GLY A 90 1.17 -6.09 9.78
C GLY A 90 2.67 -5.81 9.87
N ARG A 91 3.37 -5.65 8.73
CA ARG A 91 4.81 -5.32 8.68
C ARG A 91 5.05 -3.81 8.88
N PRO A 92 6.21 -3.40 9.39
CA PRO A 92 6.65 -2.01 9.32
C PRO A 92 6.77 -1.55 7.85
N PHE A 93 6.38 -0.31 7.56
CA PHE A 93 6.51 0.29 6.24
C PHE A 93 6.83 1.78 6.36
N ARG A 94 7.42 2.35 5.31
CA ARG A 94 7.70 3.79 5.17
C ARG A 94 6.87 4.39 4.07
N VAL A 95 6.49 5.66 4.20
CA VAL A 95 5.72 6.40 3.19
C VAL A 95 6.40 7.73 2.91
N PHE A 96 6.54 8.09 1.64
CA PHE A 96 7.05 9.40 1.23
C PHE A 96 6.11 10.07 0.22
N SER A 97 6.05 11.40 0.25
CA SER A 97 5.20 12.19 -0.64
C SER A 97 5.99 13.33 -1.28
N LEU A 98 5.75 13.55 -2.58
CA LEU A 98 6.40 14.60 -3.35
C LEU A 98 5.57 15.90 -3.26
N ASP A 99 5.84 16.74 -2.27
CA ASP A 99 5.24 18.06 -2.22
C ASP A 99 5.90 18.98 -3.26
N THR A 100 5.16 19.29 -4.32
CA THR A 100 5.60 20.17 -5.39
C THR A 100 5.54 21.65 -5.02
N GLY A 101 4.96 22.00 -3.87
CA GLY A 101 4.56 23.36 -3.49
C GLY A 101 3.38 23.91 -4.30
N ARG A 102 2.69 23.06 -5.07
CA ARG A 102 1.53 23.39 -5.94
C ARG A 102 0.42 22.33 -5.88
N LEU A 103 0.38 21.53 -4.81
CA LEU A 103 -0.71 20.58 -4.55
C LEU A 103 -2.00 21.31 -4.15
N ASN A 104 -3.14 20.65 -4.30
CA ASN A 104 -4.42 21.19 -3.84
C ASN A 104 -4.45 21.31 -2.31
N PRO A 105 -5.08 22.34 -1.72
CA PRO A 105 -5.27 22.44 -0.27
C PRO A 105 -5.93 21.20 0.35
N GLU A 106 -6.84 20.57 -0.38
CA GLU A 106 -7.48 19.29 -0.08
C GLU A 106 -6.46 18.16 0.10
N THR A 107 -5.43 18.10 -0.75
CA THR A 107 -4.38 17.07 -0.69
C THR A 107 -3.54 17.22 0.59
N TYR A 108 -3.22 18.44 1.03
CA TYR A 108 -2.53 18.65 2.31
C TYR A 108 -3.38 18.26 3.52
N ARG A 109 -4.67 18.61 3.53
CA ARG A 109 -5.59 18.20 4.61
C ARG A 109 -5.67 16.68 4.70
N TYR A 110 -5.76 16.04 3.54
CA TYR A 110 -5.82 14.58 3.38
C TYR A 110 -4.52 13.88 3.80
N PHE A 111 -3.33 14.41 3.49
CA PHE A 111 -2.08 13.86 4.02
C PHE A 111 -2.07 13.81 5.56
N ASN A 112 -2.46 14.90 6.23
CA ASN A 112 -2.57 14.94 7.70
C ASN A 112 -3.69 14.02 8.24
N GLU A 113 -4.73 13.74 7.45
CA GLU A 113 -5.79 12.79 7.81
C GLU A 113 -5.26 11.35 7.74
N VAL A 114 -4.52 11.01 6.69
CA VAL A 114 -3.84 9.71 6.51
C VAL A 114 -2.78 9.47 7.59
N GLU A 115 -1.93 10.45 7.91
CA GLU A 115 -0.94 10.33 9.02
C GLU A 115 -1.64 10.01 10.35
N LYS A 116 -2.79 10.64 10.63
CA LYS A 116 -3.58 10.39 11.85
C LYS A 116 -4.33 9.06 11.84
N HIS A 117 -4.93 8.69 10.71
CA HIS A 117 -5.70 7.46 10.57
C HIS A 117 -4.80 6.22 10.73
N TYR A 118 -3.64 6.22 10.07
CA TYR A 118 -2.70 5.09 10.10
C TYR A 118 -1.66 5.18 11.23
N ASN A 119 -1.58 6.31 11.93
CA ASN A 119 -0.52 6.62 12.92
C ASN A 119 0.89 6.43 12.33
N ILE A 120 1.10 7.04 11.16
CA ILE A 120 2.38 7.03 10.41
C ILE A 120 2.92 8.45 10.27
N HIS A 121 4.19 8.55 9.87
CA HIS A 121 4.78 9.82 9.44
C HIS A 121 5.14 9.74 7.95
N ILE A 122 4.71 10.74 7.18
CA ILE A 122 5.01 10.85 5.74
C ILE A 122 6.31 11.65 5.55
N GLU A 123 7.26 11.06 4.83
CA GLU A 123 8.52 11.72 4.44
C GLU A 123 8.25 12.71 3.27
N TYR A 124 8.04 13.99 3.58
CA TYR A 124 7.73 15.03 2.59
C TYR A 124 8.97 15.55 1.84
N MET A 125 8.96 15.40 0.51
CA MET A 125 10.08 15.72 -0.38
C MET A 125 9.81 16.98 -1.21
N PHE A 126 10.27 18.12 -0.70
CA PHE A 126 10.10 19.44 -1.32
C PHE A 126 11.04 19.67 -2.52
N PRO A 127 10.69 20.57 -3.48
CA PRO A 127 11.60 21.05 -4.52
C PRO A 127 12.80 21.81 -3.97
N ASP A 128 13.87 21.88 -4.76
CA ASP A 128 14.96 22.83 -4.47
C ASP A 128 14.48 24.27 -4.71
N ALA A 129 14.66 25.14 -3.72
CA ALA A 129 14.17 26.51 -3.75
C ALA A 129 14.91 27.39 -4.77
N VAL A 130 16.21 27.15 -5.01
CA VAL A 130 17.01 27.91 -5.98
C VAL A 130 16.57 27.55 -7.40
N GLU A 131 16.36 26.26 -7.68
CA GLU A 131 15.85 25.81 -8.98
C GLU A 131 14.43 26.33 -9.25
N VAL A 132 13.54 26.28 -8.26
CA VAL A 132 12.18 26.83 -8.39
C VAL A 132 12.21 28.34 -8.60
N GLN A 133 13.04 29.07 -7.86
CA GLN A 133 13.18 30.51 -8.01
C GLN A 133 13.71 30.88 -9.41
N ALA A 134 14.68 30.15 -9.94
CA ALA A 134 15.20 30.35 -11.29
C ALA A 134 14.13 30.11 -12.37
N LEU A 135 13.39 29.00 -12.27
CA LEU A 135 12.28 28.69 -13.18
C LEU A 135 11.21 29.79 -13.16
N VAL A 136 10.75 30.19 -11.97
CA VAL A 136 9.67 31.18 -11.82
C VAL A 136 10.10 32.59 -12.24
N ARG A 137 11.35 33.00 -12.01
CA ARG A 137 11.85 34.31 -12.47
C ARG A 137 11.94 34.40 -13.99
N ASN A 138 12.30 33.31 -14.66
CA ASN A 138 12.52 33.29 -16.10
C ASN A 138 11.23 33.03 -16.90
N LYS A 139 10.29 32.24 -16.35
CA LYS A 139 9.11 31.73 -17.08
C LYS A 139 7.77 31.89 -16.34
N GLY A 140 7.76 32.58 -15.19
CA GLY A 140 6.55 32.80 -14.40
C GLY A 140 6.04 31.55 -13.66
N LEU A 141 4.84 31.65 -13.09
CA LEU A 141 4.24 30.61 -12.23
C LEU A 141 3.48 29.51 -12.99
N PHE A 142 3.30 29.67 -14.31
CA PHE A 142 2.39 28.87 -15.13
C PHE A 142 2.97 28.44 -16.49
N SER A 143 4.30 28.49 -16.65
CA SER A 143 5.00 28.16 -17.91
C SER A 143 4.60 26.83 -18.53
N PHE A 144 4.14 25.87 -17.72
CA PHE A 144 3.68 24.56 -18.17
C PHE A 144 2.46 24.59 -19.10
N TYR A 145 1.67 25.68 -19.13
CA TYR A 145 0.60 25.86 -20.13
C TYR A 145 1.13 26.22 -21.52
N GLU A 146 2.35 26.77 -21.61
CA GLU A 146 2.96 27.27 -22.86
C GLU A 146 4.08 26.32 -23.34
N ASP A 147 4.99 25.93 -22.43
CA ASP A 147 6.15 25.06 -22.67
C ASP A 147 5.85 23.56 -22.54
N GLY A 148 4.68 23.20 -22.00
CA GLY A 148 4.39 21.86 -21.51
C GLY A 148 4.91 21.58 -20.09
N HIS A 149 4.33 20.59 -19.42
CA HIS A 149 4.56 20.32 -18.00
C HIS A 149 5.96 19.80 -17.63
N GLN A 150 6.74 19.36 -18.62
CA GLN A 150 7.91 18.50 -18.42
C GLN A 150 8.99 19.21 -17.61
N GLU A 151 9.27 20.49 -17.89
CA GLU A 151 10.27 21.26 -17.14
C GLU A 151 9.82 21.54 -15.69
N CYS A 152 8.58 21.98 -15.50
CA CYS A 152 8.03 22.22 -14.17
C CYS A 152 8.04 20.94 -13.31
N CYS A 153 7.62 19.81 -13.89
CA CYS A 153 7.68 18.51 -13.21
C CYS A 153 9.11 18.00 -13.01
N ARG A 154 10.06 18.30 -13.90
CA ARG A 154 11.48 17.95 -13.72
C ARG A 154 12.05 18.60 -12.46
N VAL A 155 11.81 19.90 -12.27
CA VAL A 155 12.24 20.66 -11.08
C VAL A 155 11.44 20.27 -9.84
N ARG A 156 10.10 20.21 -9.93
CA ARG A 156 9.23 20.05 -8.75
C ARG A 156 8.92 18.62 -8.33
N LYS A 157 9.14 17.62 -9.19
CA LYS A 157 8.74 16.22 -8.94
C LYS A 157 9.89 15.23 -9.16
N VAL A 158 10.54 15.27 -10.33
CA VAL A 158 11.58 14.27 -10.71
C VAL A 158 12.85 14.44 -9.87
N ARG A 159 13.36 15.68 -9.72
CA ARG A 159 14.57 15.94 -8.91
C ARG A 159 14.37 15.64 -7.42
N PRO A 160 13.26 16.03 -6.76
CA PRO A 160 12.94 15.59 -5.40
C PRO A 160 12.82 14.07 -5.26
N LEU A 161 12.14 13.40 -6.21
CA LEU A 161 12.04 11.94 -6.20
C LEU A 161 13.41 11.27 -6.24
N ARG A 162 14.32 11.70 -7.13
CA ARG A 162 15.68 11.11 -7.21
C ARG A 162 16.42 11.22 -5.87
N ARG A 163 16.23 12.30 -5.11
CA ARG A 163 16.81 12.44 -3.76
C ARG A 163 16.18 11.48 -2.74
N ALA A 164 14.87 11.24 -2.83
CA ALA A 164 14.16 10.29 -1.98
C ALA A 164 14.65 8.85 -2.22
N LEU A 165 14.73 8.46 -3.49
CA LEU A 165 15.12 7.11 -3.91
C LEU A 165 16.59 6.78 -3.64
N LYS A 166 17.47 7.78 -3.50
CA LYS A 166 18.91 7.58 -3.23
C LYS A 166 19.21 6.80 -1.95
N GLY A 167 18.30 6.81 -0.97
CA GLY A 167 18.43 6.07 0.29
C GLY A 167 17.64 4.75 0.33
N LEU A 168 17.18 4.24 -0.80
CA LEU A 168 16.30 3.07 -0.89
C LEU A 168 16.86 2.03 -1.87
N ARG A 169 16.58 0.75 -1.60
CA ARG A 169 16.82 -0.37 -2.53
C ARG A 169 15.56 -0.72 -3.31
N ALA A 170 14.37 -0.40 -2.78
CA ALA A 170 13.12 -0.55 -3.51
C ALA A 170 12.12 0.59 -3.24
N TRP A 171 11.12 0.72 -4.10
CA TRP A 171 9.99 1.62 -3.89
C TRP A 171 8.67 1.06 -4.44
N VAL A 172 7.55 1.40 -3.81
CA VAL A 172 6.20 0.96 -4.19
C VAL A 172 5.44 2.12 -4.82
N THR A 173 4.75 1.90 -5.94
CA THR A 173 3.97 2.94 -6.63
C THR A 173 2.55 2.49 -6.98
N GLY A 174 1.60 3.42 -6.91
CA GLY A 174 0.18 3.17 -7.21
C GLY A 174 -0.14 3.14 -8.71
N GLN A 175 0.81 2.77 -9.57
CA GLN A 175 0.57 2.67 -11.00
C GLN A 175 -0.27 1.45 -11.33
N ARG A 176 -1.37 1.67 -12.06
CA ARG A 176 -2.22 0.62 -12.64
C ARG A 176 -2.14 0.65 -14.17
N LYS A 177 -2.45 -0.47 -14.83
CA LYS A 177 -2.53 -0.59 -16.29
C LYS A 177 -3.68 0.23 -16.88
N ASP A 178 -4.82 0.29 -16.19
CA ASP A 178 -6.03 1.02 -16.63
C ASP A 178 -5.87 2.56 -16.58
N GLN A 179 -4.95 3.09 -15.77
CA GLN A 179 -4.74 4.54 -15.59
C GLN A 179 -4.25 5.29 -16.83
N SER A 180 -3.81 4.62 -17.90
CA SER A 180 -3.47 5.29 -19.17
C SER A 180 -3.68 4.39 -20.39
N PRO A 181 -4.45 4.82 -21.39
CA PRO A 181 -4.53 4.11 -22.68
C PRO A 181 -3.15 4.11 -23.35
N GLY A 182 -2.69 2.93 -23.77
CA GLY A 182 -1.40 2.70 -24.45
C GLY A 182 -0.16 2.82 -23.56
N THR A 183 0.02 3.90 -22.79
CA THR A 183 1.30 4.18 -22.10
C THR A 183 1.57 3.35 -20.83
N ARG A 184 0.59 2.57 -20.35
CA ARG A 184 0.71 1.77 -19.11
C ARG A 184 0.30 0.31 -19.23
N ALA A 185 -0.16 -0.16 -20.39
CA ALA A 185 -0.70 -1.51 -20.58
C ALA A 185 0.28 -2.63 -20.14
N HIS A 186 1.59 -2.39 -20.21
CA HIS A 186 2.65 -3.36 -19.96
C HIS A 186 3.44 -3.13 -18.65
N ILE A 187 2.88 -2.41 -17.66
CA ILE A 187 3.55 -2.26 -16.35
C ILE A 187 3.56 -3.62 -15.61
N PRO A 188 4.72 -4.17 -15.23
CA PRO A 188 4.81 -5.39 -14.42
C PRO A 188 4.62 -5.08 -12.92
N VAL A 189 4.25 -6.11 -12.15
CA VAL A 189 4.05 -6.03 -10.69
C VAL A 189 5.35 -5.76 -9.91
N VAL A 190 6.48 -6.20 -10.44
CA VAL A 190 7.84 -5.86 -10.00
C VAL A 190 8.74 -5.70 -11.22
N GLN A 191 9.72 -4.80 -11.15
CA GLN A 191 10.78 -4.63 -12.15
C GLN A 191 11.99 -3.93 -11.52
N VAL A 192 13.15 -4.06 -12.14
CA VAL A 192 14.22 -3.05 -11.98
C VAL A 192 13.71 -1.70 -12.51
N ASP A 193 14.03 -0.59 -11.84
CA ASP A 193 13.49 0.73 -12.20
C ASP A 193 14.18 1.33 -13.44
N PRO A 194 13.51 1.41 -14.61
CA PRO A 194 14.13 1.80 -15.88
C PRO A 194 14.38 3.32 -15.99
N THR A 195 14.05 4.11 -14.95
CA THR A 195 14.16 5.59 -14.97
C THR A 195 15.19 6.10 -13.96
N PHE A 196 15.43 5.36 -12.88
CA PHE A 196 16.31 5.76 -11.77
C PHE A 196 17.46 4.79 -11.48
N GLU A 197 17.49 3.59 -12.11
CA GLU A 197 18.64 2.68 -12.08
C GLU A 197 19.98 3.37 -12.43
N GLY A 198 21.06 2.91 -11.80
CA GLY A 198 22.44 3.30 -12.11
C GLY A 198 22.81 4.76 -11.85
N SER A 199 21.85 5.61 -11.43
CA SER A 199 21.98 7.06 -11.56
C SER A 199 22.90 7.76 -10.55
N ASP A 200 23.45 7.05 -9.56
CA ASP A 200 24.29 7.64 -8.50
C ASP A 200 25.31 6.68 -7.82
N GLY A 201 25.52 5.46 -8.34
CA GLY A 201 26.57 4.53 -7.85
C GLY A 201 26.34 3.90 -6.46
N GLY A 202 25.08 3.74 -6.03
CA GLY A 202 24.73 2.91 -4.87
C GLY A 202 24.87 1.40 -5.16
N ALA A 203 24.81 0.57 -4.12
CA ALA A 203 24.88 -0.89 -4.26
C ALA A 203 23.55 -1.47 -4.78
N GLY A 204 23.60 -2.06 -5.98
CA GLY A 204 22.47 -2.75 -6.63
C GLY A 204 21.52 -1.82 -7.41
N SER A 205 20.70 -2.44 -8.25
CA SER A 205 19.64 -1.75 -9.02
C SER A 205 18.44 -1.45 -8.12
N LEU A 206 17.83 -0.26 -8.29
CA LEU A 206 16.62 0.12 -7.57
C LEU A 206 15.42 -0.71 -8.08
N ILE A 207 14.71 -1.39 -7.19
CA ILE A 207 13.56 -2.22 -7.55
C ILE A 207 12.25 -1.47 -7.37
N LYS A 208 11.37 -1.56 -8.35
CA LYS A 208 10.07 -0.88 -8.36
C LYS A 208 8.93 -1.89 -8.32
N TRP A 209 8.08 -1.74 -7.32
CA TRP A 209 6.91 -2.56 -7.08
C TRP A 209 5.62 -1.81 -7.43
N ASN A 210 4.69 -2.49 -8.10
CA ASN A 210 3.39 -1.96 -8.50
C ASN A 210 2.28 -2.97 -8.10
N PRO A 211 1.95 -3.11 -6.79
CA PRO A 211 1.03 -4.15 -6.30
C PRO A 211 -0.38 -4.08 -6.89
N VAL A 212 -0.78 -2.90 -7.37
CA VAL A 212 -2.08 -2.66 -8.01
C VAL A 212 -2.01 -2.60 -9.54
N ALA A 213 -0.90 -3.04 -10.17
CA ALA A 213 -0.70 -2.96 -11.62
C ALA A 213 -1.84 -3.63 -12.41
N ASN A 214 -2.28 -4.79 -11.95
CA ASN A 214 -3.30 -5.64 -12.59
C ASN A 214 -4.72 -5.41 -12.03
N VAL A 215 -4.93 -4.38 -11.20
CA VAL A 215 -6.22 -4.10 -10.56
C VAL A 215 -6.94 -2.98 -11.31
N ASP A 216 -8.20 -3.20 -11.69
CA ASP A 216 -9.04 -2.15 -12.26
C ASP A 216 -9.32 -1.04 -11.23
N GLY A 217 -9.36 0.22 -11.68
CA GLY A 217 -9.62 1.36 -10.81
C GLY A 217 -10.97 1.28 -10.10
N LYS A 218 -11.96 0.60 -10.69
CA LYS A 218 -13.24 0.29 -10.03
C LYS A 218 -13.04 -0.55 -8.77
N ASP A 219 -12.14 -1.53 -8.83
CA ASP A 219 -11.90 -2.45 -7.73
C ASP A 219 -11.00 -1.85 -6.65
N VAL A 220 -10.08 -0.95 -7.01
CA VAL A 220 -9.44 -0.06 -6.03
C VAL A 220 -10.49 0.77 -5.28
N TRP A 221 -11.44 1.37 -6.00
CA TRP A 221 -12.53 2.14 -5.38
C TRP A 221 -13.50 1.29 -4.55
N ASN A 222 -13.75 0.04 -4.97
CA ASN A 222 -14.54 -0.91 -4.22
C ASN A 222 -13.83 -1.33 -2.93
N PHE A 223 -12.53 -1.64 -3.00
CA PHE A 223 -11.68 -1.92 -1.84
C PHE A 223 -11.67 -0.75 -0.84
N LEU A 224 -11.35 0.47 -1.27
CA LEU A 224 -11.30 1.65 -0.40
C LEU A 224 -12.63 1.89 0.34
N ARG A 225 -13.77 1.75 -0.35
CA ARG A 225 -15.10 1.86 0.27
C ARG A 225 -15.37 0.74 1.27
N THR A 226 -15.03 -0.49 0.91
CA THR A 226 -15.30 -1.70 1.73
C THR A 226 -14.43 -1.78 2.98
N MET A 227 -13.21 -1.23 2.90
CA MET A 227 -12.28 -1.08 4.02
C MET A 227 -12.48 0.21 4.83
N GLU A 228 -13.45 1.06 4.45
CA GLU A 228 -13.75 2.36 5.08
C GLU A 228 -12.54 3.32 5.16
N VAL A 229 -11.64 3.22 4.17
CA VAL A 229 -10.41 4.02 4.08
C VAL A 229 -10.74 5.49 3.77
N PRO A 230 -10.13 6.48 4.48
CA PRO A 230 -10.32 7.89 4.14
C PRO A 230 -9.81 8.18 2.72
N VAL A 231 -10.52 9.04 1.98
CA VAL A 231 -10.17 9.41 0.59
C VAL A 231 -10.16 10.91 0.38
N ASN A 232 -9.34 11.38 -0.57
CA ASN A 232 -9.21 12.80 -0.86
C ASN A 232 -10.56 13.43 -1.26
N SER A 233 -10.99 14.45 -0.52
CA SER A 233 -12.27 15.17 -0.73
C SER A 233 -12.51 15.73 -2.15
N LEU A 234 -11.46 15.85 -3.00
CA LEU A 234 -11.62 16.19 -4.41
C LEU A 234 -12.36 15.10 -5.22
N HIS A 235 -12.29 13.83 -4.81
CA HIS A 235 -13.00 12.75 -5.50
C HIS A 235 -14.53 12.95 -5.49
N ALA A 236 -15.07 13.50 -4.39
CA ALA A 236 -16.48 13.92 -4.30
C ALA A 236 -16.83 15.13 -5.20
N LYS A 237 -15.82 15.79 -5.81
CA LYS A 237 -15.97 16.93 -6.73
C LYS A 237 -15.68 16.54 -8.20
N GLY A 238 -15.67 15.24 -8.53
CA GLY A 238 -15.45 14.73 -9.89
C GLY A 238 -13.99 14.60 -10.32
N TYR A 239 -13.03 14.75 -9.40
CA TYR A 239 -11.62 14.47 -9.70
C TYR A 239 -11.36 12.96 -9.59
N VAL A 240 -11.13 12.29 -10.72
CA VAL A 240 -10.74 10.87 -10.70
C VAL A 240 -9.23 10.76 -10.47
N SER A 241 -8.41 11.31 -11.38
CA SER A 241 -6.95 11.40 -11.19
C SER A 241 -6.57 12.72 -10.52
N ILE A 242 -5.82 12.69 -9.41
CA ILE A 242 -5.39 13.88 -8.65
C ILE A 242 -3.90 14.21 -8.91
N GLY A 243 -3.56 15.50 -8.79
CA GLY A 243 -2.20 16.00 -8.91
C GLY A 243 -2.03 17.41 -8.37
N CYS A 244 -1.10 18.17 -8.96
CA CYS A 244 -0.97 19.60 -8.68
C CYS A 244 -2.24 20.33 -9.11
N GLU A 245 -2.68 21.30 -8.31
CA GLU A 245 -3.86 22.15 -8.56
C GLU A 245 -3.89 22.72 -9.99
N PRO A 246 -2.85 23.40 -10.51
CA PRO A 246 -2.94 24.05 -11.82
C PRO A 246 -2.74 23.07 -12.99
N CYS A 247 -2.62 21.76 -12.73
CA CYS A 247 -2.40 20.73 -13.74
C CYS A 247 -3.41 19.57 -13.62
N THR A 248 -4.48 19.77 -12.83
CA THR A 248 -5.53 18.78 -12.57
C THR A 248 -6.91 19.44 -12.62
N ARG A 249 -7.87 18.86 -13.32
CA ARG A 249 -9.29 19.27 -13.37
C ARG A 249 -10.20 18.04 -13.20
N PRO A 250 -11.48 18.20 -12.79
CA PRO A 250 -12.42 17.09 -12.78
C PRO A 250 -12.73 16.60 -14.19
N VAL A 251 -13.26 15.38 -14.29
CA VAL A 251 -13.72 14.76 -15.55
C VAL A 251 -15.24 14.57 -15.52
N LEU A 252 -15.86 14.56 -16.71
CA LEU A 252 -17.29 14.28 -16.86
C LEU A 252 -17.58 12.77 -16.74
N PRO A 253 -18.83 12.37 -16.45
CA PRO A 253 -19.23 10.96 -16.51
C PRO A 253 -18.88 10.33 -17.87
N GLY A 254 -18.14 9.22 -17.84
CA GLY A 254 -17.69 8.51 -19.04
C GLY A 254 -16.38 9.03 -19.69
N GLN A 255 -15.82 10.16 -19.24
CA GLN A 255 -14.48 10.58 -19.66
C GLN A 255 -13.40 9.76 -18.96
N HIS A 256 -12.28 9.55 -19.66
CA HIS A 256 -11.14 8.83 -19.12
C HIS A 256 -10.42 9.67 -18.05
N GLU A 257 -9.95 9.04 -16.95
CA GLU A 257 -9.37 9.76 -15.80
C GLU A 257 -8.19 10.70 -16.16
N ARG A 258 -7.45 10.38 -17.24
CA ARG A 258 -6.35 11.20 -17.78
C ARG A 258 -6.78 12.44 -18.54
N GLU A 259 -8.04 12.59 -18.94
CA GLU A 259 -8.54 13.83 -19.53
C GLU A 259 -8.59 14.99 -18.51
N GLY A 260 -8.53 14.65 -17.21
CA GLY A 260 -8.35 15.59 -16.12
C GLY A 260 -6.91 16.08 -15.93
N ARG A 261 -5.92 15.51 -16.65
CA ARG A 261 -4.48 15.75 -16.43
C ARG A 261 -3.84 16.35 -17.67
N TRP A 262 -3.10 17.46 -17.51
CA TRP A 262 -2.41 18.14 -18.62
C TRP A 262 -3.29 18.28 -19.87
N TRP A 263 -4.53 18.75 -19.67
CA TRP A 263 -5.59 18.68 -20.68
C TRP A 263 -5.32 19.51 -21.94
N TRP A 264 -4.35 20.43 -21.87
CA TRP A 264 -3.88 21.26 -22.97
C TRP A 264 -2.77 20.60 -23.82
N GLU A 265 -2.17 19.49 -23.34
CA GLU A 265 -1.16 18.72 -24.08
C GLU A 265 -1.80 17.56 -24.87
N ASP A 266 -1.11 17.10 -25.91
CA ASP A 266 -1.49 15.92 -26.69
C ASP A 266 -1.55 14.65 -25.83
N ALA A 267 -2.50 13.76 -26.13
CA ALA A 267 -2.73 12.54 -25.34
C ALA A 267 -1.47 11.67 -25.14
N LYS A 268 -0.61 11.59 -26.16
CA LYS A 268 0.67 10.84 -26.11
C LYS A 268 1.74 11.46 -25.21
N ALA A 269 1.58 12.73 -24.80
CA ALA A 269 2.53 13.45 -23.96
C ALA A 269 2.18 13.43 -22.45
N LYS A 270 0.99 12.93 -22.06
CA LYS A 270 0.41 13.04 -20.71
C LYS A 270 1.02 12.12 -19.63
N GLU A 271 2.28 11.73 -19.77
CA GLU A 271 3.02 11.01 -18.72
C GLU A 271 4.13 11.86 -18.11
N CYS A 272 4.07 11.97 -16.78
CA CYS A 272 5.06 12.68 -16.00
C CYS A 272 6.42 11.96 -16.05
N GLY A 273 7.51 12.72 -15.93
CA GLY A 273 8.89 12.23 -15.93
C GLY A 273 9.27 11.19 -14.86
N LEU A 274 8.34 10.72 -14.02
CA LEU A 274 8.62 9.66 -13.03
C LEU A 274 8.56 8.24 -13.62
N HIS A 275 7.88 8.04 -14.75
CA HIS A 275 7.50 6.70 -15.23
C HIS A 275 7.68 6.52 -16.75
N LYS A 276 8.55 7.32 -17.37
CA LYS A 276 8.69 7.37 -18.84
C LYS A 276 9.31 6.10 -19.45
N GLY A 277 9.97 5.25 -18.67
CA GLY A 277 10.59 4.01 -19.16
C GLY A 277 9.61 2.91 -19.59
N ASN A 278 8.33 2.98 -19.21
CA ASN A 278 7.35 1.89 -19.42
C ASN A 278 6.43 2.10 -20.65
N ILE A 279 6.76 3.00 -21.57
CA ILE A 279 5.91 3.34 -22.73
C ILE A 279 6.17 2.37 -23.89
N ALA A 280 5.24 1.44 -24.13
CA ALA A 280 5.23 0.54 -25.29
C ALA A 280 4.39 1.09 -26.46
N GLN A 281 4.63 0.59 -27.67
CA GLN A 281 3.80 0.86 -28.85
C GLN A 281 2.64 -0.16 -28.93
N ASP A 282 1.49 0.28 -29.44
CA ASP A 282 0.17 -0.27 -29.11
C ASP A 282 -0.51 -0.91 -30.35
N GLU A 283 -1.01 -2.15 -30.25
CA GLU A 283 -1.97 -2.75 -31.20
C GLU A 283 -3.05 -3.55 -30.44
N SER A 284 -4.29 -3.53 -30.94
CA SER A 284 -5.48 -3.53 -30.08
C SER A 284 -6.48 -4.68 -30.27
N GLN A 285 -6.90 -5.27 -29.14
CA GLN A 285 -8.25 -5.78 -28.76
C GLN A 285 -9.13 -6.59 -29.76
N LYS A 286 -9.75 -7.68 -29.27
CA LYS A 286 -11.16 -7.70 -28.78
C LYS A 286 -11.64 -9.08 -28.29
N ALA A 287 -12.56 -9.07 -27.33
CA ALA A 287 -13.40 -10.21 -26.90
C ALA A 287 -14.85 -9.73 -26.66
N GLY A 288 -15.83 -10.65 -26.64
CA GLY A 288 -17.27 -10.35 -26.48
C GLY A 288 -17.93 -11.12 -25.31
N SER A 289 -19.21 -10.86 -25.03
CA SER A 289 -19.94 -11.37 -23.84
C SER A 289 -21.44 -11.67 -24.06
N ASP A 290 -21.99 -12.61 -23.27
CA ASP A 290 -23.41 -12.87 -22.93
C ASP A 290 -23.44 -13.48 -21.50
N GLY A 291 -24.55 -13.62 -20.75
CA GLY A 291 -25.98 -13.40 -21.01
C GLY A 291 -26.77 -13.14 -19.68
N ASN A 292 -27.94 -13.76 -19.45
CA ASN A 292 -28.79 -13.52 -18.25
C ASN A 292 -29.70 -14.73 -17.84
N GLY A 293 -30.27 -14.80 -16.61
CA GLY A 293 -31.35 -15.76 -16.23
C GLY A 293 -31.71 -15.93 -14.72
N ASP A 294 -33.01 -16.17 -14.38
CA ASP A 294 -33.65 -15.97 -13.05
C ASP A 294 -34.25 -17.20 -12.28
N GLY A 295 -34.52 -17.05 -10.95
CA GLY A 295 -35.61 -17.73 -10.16
C GLY A 295 -35.30 -19.08 -9.47
N VAL A 296 -35.94 -19.57 -8.37
CA VAL A 296 -37.20 -19.28 -7.62
C VAL A 296 -37.11 -19.78 -6.13
N ALA A 297 -38.05 -19.38 -5.24
CA ALA A 297 -38.20 -19.68 -3.78
C ALA A 297 -38.52 -21.18 -3.41
N MET A 298 -38.75 -21.67 -2.17
CA MET A 298 -39.30 -21.11 -0.90
C MET A 298 -39.15 -22.09 0.32
N SER A 299 -39.41 -21.60 1.55
CA SER A 299 -40.01 -22.33 2.72
C SER A 299 -39.12 -22.79 3.90
N SER A 300 -39.69 -22.72 5.11
CA SER A 300 -39.03 -22.81 6.43
C SER A 300 -39.54 -23.96 7.32
N VAL A 301 -38.72 -24.44 8.26
CA VAL A 301 -39.14 -25.28 9.41
C VAL A 301 -38.36 -24.93 10.68
N ASN A 302 -39.07 -24.78 11.80
CA ASN A 302 -38.52 -24.43 13.10
C ASN A 302 -37.83 -25.59 13.83
N GLY A 303 -36.63 -25.29 14.33
CA GLY A 303 -36.01 -25.85 15.53
C GLY A 303 -35.02 -24.81 16.05
N THR A 304 -34.47 -24.94 17.27
CA THR A 304 -33.33 -24.10 17.68
C THR A 304 -32.06 -24.56 16.98
N THR A 305 -32.00 -24.31 15.68
CA THR A 305 -30.98 -24.82 14.77
C THR A 305 -29.97 -23.77 14.39
N ASP A 306 -28.74 -24.24 14.19
CA ASP A 306 -27.64 -23.55 13.52
C ASP A 306 -28.12 -22.84 12.22
N ILE A 307 -27.73 -21.57 12.04
CA ILE A 307 -28.32 -20.57 11.12
C ILE A 307 -27.48 -20.31 9.85
N PHE A 308 -26.60 -21.24 9.49
CA PHE A 308 -25.85 -21.21 8.23
C PHE A 308 -25.76 -22.63 7.69
N LYS A 309 -26.86 -23.14 7.12
CA LYS A 309 -26.96 -24.54 6.65
C LYS A 309 -26.67 -24.66 5.15
N SER A 310 -25.40 -24.74 4.78
CA SER A 310 -24.97 -25.12 3.44
C SER A 310 -23.76 -26.04 3.50
N GLN A 311 -23.63 -26.97 2.55
CA GLN A 311 -22.44 -27.81 2.39
C GLN A 311 -21.20 -27.00 1.99
N ALA A 312 -21.39 -25.79 1.44
CA ALA A 312 -20.31 -24.87 1.11
C ALA A 312 -19.72 -24.13 2.33
N ILE A 313 -20.31 -24.26 3.53
CA ILE A 313 -19.86 -23.56 4.74
C ILE A 313 -19.31 -24.57 5.75
N VAL A 314 -17.99 -24.51 6.01
CA VAL A 314 -17.31 -25.34 7.00
C VAL A 314 -17.66 -24.88 8.41
N ASN A 315 -18.12 -25.79 9.28
CA ASN A 315 -18.29 -25.50 10.71
C ASN A 315 -16.97 -25.69 11.46
N LEU A 316 -16.39 -24.61 12.00
CA LEU A 316 -15.16 -24.65 12.77
C LEU A 316 -15.44 -24.81 14.27
N SER A 317 -14.57 -25.57 14.93
CA SER A 317 -14.44 -25.63 16.39
C SER A 317 -13.31 -24.71 16.87
N ARG A 318 -13.14 -24.51 18.18
CA ARG A 318 -12.02 -23.73 18.73
C ARG A 318 -10.65 -24.21 18.21
N PRO A 319 -10.30 -25.51 18.25
CA PRO A 319 -9.05 -25.99 17.64
C PRO A 319 -8.91 -25.65 16.14
N GLY A 320 -10.03 -25.65 15.39
CA GLY A 320 -10.02 -25.24 13.99
C GLY A 320 -9.62 -23.77 13.81
N ILE A 321 -10.12 -22.88 14.66
CA ILE A 321 -9.75 -21.46 14.67
C ILE A 321 -8.31 -21.25 15.16
N GLU A 322 -7.89 -21.95 16.23
CA GLU A 322 -6.52 -21.89 16.74
C GLU A 322 -5.49 -22.30 15.68
N ASN A 323 -5.82 -23.28 14.83
CA ASN A 323 -4.98 -23.67 13.70
C ASN A 323 -4.91 -22.57 12.62
N LEU A 324 -6.03 -21.90 12.31
CA LEU A 324 -6.04 -20.77 11.37
C LEU A 324 -5.22 -19.57 11.86
N LEU A 325 -5.18 -19.34 13.19
CA LEU A 325 -4.35 -18.29 13.81
C LEU A 325 -2.85 -18.62 13.79
N LYS A 326 -2.46 -19.90 13.88
CA LYS A 326 -1.06 -20.34 13.86
C LYS A 326 -0.43 -20.41 12.46
N LEU A 327 -1.23 -20.26 11.40
CA LEU A 327 -0.82 -20.47 9.99
C LEU A 327 -0.40 -21.92 9.66
N GLU A 328 -0.51 -22.86 10.60
CA GLU A 328 -0.10 -24.25 10.42
C GLU A 328 -0.89 -24.93 9.28
N ASN A 329 -0.19 -25.25 8.18
CA ASN A 329 -0.70 -25.95 6.99
C ASN A 329 -1.85 -25.25 6.22
N ARG A 330 -2.02 -23.92 6.35
CA ARG A 330 -3.07 -23.20 5.62
C ARG A 330 -2.71 -23.01 4.14
N GLN A 331 -3.26 -23.86 3.28
CA GLN A 331 -3.07 -23.82 1.81
C GLN A 331 -4.00 -22.82 1.10
N ASP A 332 -5.18 -22.58 1.66
CA ASP A 332 -6.23 -21.76 1.06
C ASP A 332 -6.54 -20.56 1.98
N PRO A 333 -6.91 -19.39 1.44
CA PRO A 333 -7.51 -18.32 2.25
C PRO A 333 -8.89 -18.74 2.80
N TRP A 334 -9.24 -18.25 3.99
CA TRP A 334 -10.53 -18.54 4.64
C TRP A 334 -11.33 -17.27 4.93
N LEU A 335 -12.63 -17.28 4.62
CA LEU A 335 -13.59 -16.32 5.15
C LEU A 335 -14.38 -16.99 6.28
N VAL A 336 -14.37 -16.41 7.47
CA VAL A 336 -14.99 -16.96 8.67
C VAL A 336 -15.98 -15.98 9.29
N VAL A 337 -17.24 -16.39 9.46
CA VAL A 337 -18.21 -15.65 10.28
C VAL A 337 -18.17 -16.11 11.73
N LEU A 338 -17.95 -15.18 12.66
CA LEU A 338 -18.21 -15.34 14.09
C LEU A 338 -19.68 -14.98 14.35
N TYR A 339 -20.46 -15.94 14.82
CA TYR A 339 -21.92 -15.79 14.95
C TYR A 339 -22.48 -16.33 16.27
N ALA A 340 -23.73 -15.95 16.54
CA ALA A 340 -24.54 -16.52 17.61
C ALA A 340 -25.95 -16.84 17.06
N PRO A 341 -26.53 -18.03 17.31
CA PRO A 341 -27.82 -18.43 16.71
C PRO A 341 -29.00 -17.51 17.06
N TRP A 342 -28.95 -16.85 18.22
CA TRP A 342 -29.95 -15.88 18.69
C TRP A 342 -29.77 -14.46 18.12
N CYS A 343 -28.68 -14.19 17.40
CA CYS A 343 -28.42 -12.86 16.86
C CYS A 343 -29.24 -12.60 15.59
N ARG A 344 -30.17 -11.65 15.66
CA ARG A 344 -31.01 -11.23 14.53
C ARG A 344 -30.20 -10.71 13.33
N PHE A 345 -29.03 -10.12 13.54
CA PHE A 345 -28.15 -9.66 12.46
C PHE A 345 -27.43 -10.82 11.76
N CYS A 346 -27.08 -11.88 12.49
CA CYS A 346 -26.57 -13.11 11.88
C CYS A 346 -27.65 -13.80 11.04
N GLN A 347 -28.88 -13.89 11.57
CA GLN A 347 -30.03 -14.46 10.86
C GLN A 347 -30.36 -13.66 9.58
N ALA A 348 -30.29 -12.33 9.63
CA ALA A 348 -30.51 -11.47 8.46
C ALA A 348 -29.44 -11.65 7.37
N MET A 349 -28.25 -12.13 7.72
CA MET A 349 -27.13 -12.39 6.80
C MET A 349 -27.12 -13.82 6.24
N GLU A 350 -27.94 -14.74 6.77
CA GLU A 350 -27.92 -16.18 6.42
C GLU A 350 -27.91 -16.43 4.91
N GLY A 351 -28.89 -15.87 4.18
CA GLY A 351 -29.01 -16.06 2.73
C GLY A 351 -27.79 -15.53 1.96
N SER A 352 -27.35 -14.30 2.24
CA SER A 352 -26.20 -13.70 1.56
C SER A 352 -24.90 -14.44 1.85
N TYR A 353 -24.71 -14.98 3.06
CA TYR A 353 -23.51 -15.74 3.39
C TYR A 353 -23.49 -17.14 2.76
N ILE A 354 -24.66 -17.77 2.59
CA ILE A 354 -24.80 -19.03 1.85
C ILE A 354 -24.52 -18.81 0.35
N GLU A 355 -25.14 -17.82 -0.27
CA GLU A 355 -24.91 -17.49 -1.69
C GLU A 355 -23.43 -17.11 -1.96
N LEU A 356 -22.81 -16.37 -1.04
CA LEU A 356 -21.38 -16.07 -1.07
C LEU A 356 -20.52 -17.34 -1.03
N ALA A 357 -20.84 -18.30 -0.16
CA ALA A 357 -20.11 -19.56 -0.06
C ALA A 357 -20.20 -20.39 -1.35
N GLU A 358 -21.38 -20.41 -1.98
CA GLU A 358 -21.60 -21.07 -3.26
C GLU A 358 -20.80 -20.39 -4.39
N LYS A 359 -20.84 -19.06 -4.50
CA LYS A 359 -20.04 -18.30 -5.47
C LYS A 359 -18.53 -18.45 -5.25
N LEU A 360 -18.06 -18.57 -4.01
CA LEU A 360 -16.65 -18.75 -3.69
C LEU A 360 -16.14 -20.18 -3.84
N SER A 361 -17.03 -21.19 -3.89
CA SER A 361 -16.68 -22.62 -3.92
C SER A 361 -15.71 -23.03 -5.04
N LEU A 362 -15.84 -22.41 -6.23
CA LEU A 362 -14.99 -22.67 -7.40
C LEU A 362 -13.71 -21.82 -7.44
N SER A 363 -13.48 -20.99 -6.42
CA SER A 363 -12.55 -19.87 -6.48
C SER A 363 -11.38 -19.96 -5.48
N GLY A 364 -11.21 -21.12 -4.83
CA GLY A 364 -10.10 -21.39 -3.90
C GLY A 364 -10.19 -20.70 -2.53
N VAL A 365 -11.28 -20.02 -2.21
CA VAL A 365 -11.52 -19.44 -0.87
C VAL A 365 -12.45 -20.36 -0.09
N LYS A 366 -12.02 -20.81 1.10
CA LYS A 366 -12.85 -21.62 1.99
C LYS A 366 -13.75 -20.72 2.82
N VAL A 367 -15.07 -20.96 2.79
CA VAL A 367 -16.04 -20.23 3.61
C VAL A 367 -16.43 -21.07 4.82
N ALA A 368 -16.47 -20.44 5.98
CA ALA A 368 -16.63 -21.12 7.25
C ALA A 368 -17.38 -20.28 8.28
N LYS A 369 -17.80 -20.95 9.35
CA LYS A 369 -18.51 -20.33 10.48
C LYS A 369 -17.93 -20.82 11.80
N PHE A 370 -17.96 -19.95 12.80
CA PHE A 370 -17.58 -20.27 14.17
C PHE A 370 -18.63 -19.70 15.13
N ARG A 371 -19.25 -20.59 15.91
CA ARG A 371 -20.23 -20.20 16.92
C ARG A 371 -19.48 -19.64 18.14
N ALA A 372 -19.57 -18.33 18.35
CA ALA A 372 -18.73 -17.61 19.31
C ALA A 372 -19.51 -17.01 20.50
N ASP A 373 -20.70 -17.54 20.80
CA ASP A 373 -21.42 -17.27 22.06
C ASP A 373 -21.08 -18.31 23.15
N GLY A 374 -21.63 -18.14 24.36
CA GLY A 374 -21.34 -19.01 25.50
C GLY A 374 -19.84 -19.03 25.87
N ASP A 375 -19.31 -20.23 26.11
CA ASP A 375 -17.93 -20.47 26.56
C ASP A 375 -16.86 -20.11 25.52
N GLU A 376 -17.26 -19.92 24.25
CA GLU A 376 -16.38 -19.48 23.15
C GLU A 376 -16.23 -17.95 23.10
N LYS A 377 -17.14 -17.21 23.74
CA LYS A 377 -17.15 -15.74 23.68
C LYS A 377 -15.87 -15.11 24.23
N PRO A 378 -15.32 -15.48 25.41
CA PRO A 378 -14.11 -14.86 25.93
C PRO A 378 -12.89 -15.04 25.00
N PHE A 379 -12.74 -16.24 24.45
CA PHE A 379 -11.70 -16.55 23.45
C PHE A 379 -11.86 -15.68 22.19
N ALA A 380 -13.06 -15.60 21.63
CA ALA A 380 -13.31 -14.80 20.44
C ALA A 380 -13.14 -13.28 20.67
N GLN A 381 -13.46 -12.78 21.88
CA GLN A 381 -13.22 -11.38 22.23
C GLN A 381 -11.72 -11.05 22.30
N GLN A 382 -10.91 -11.96 22.85
CA GLN A 382 -9.47 -11.78 23.03
C GLN A 382 -8.69 -12.00 21.72
N GLU A 383 -8.88 -13.15 21.07
CA GLU A 383 -8.03 -13.63 19.96
C GLU A 383 -8.57 -13.29 18.56
N LEU A 384 -9.88 -12.98 18.45
CA LEU A 384 -10.59 -12.78 17.17
C LEU A 384 -11.24 -11.40 17.04
N GLN A 385 -10.94 -10.48 17.96
CA GLN A 385 -11.46 -9.09 17.97
C GLN A 385 -13.00 -9.00 17.89
N LEU A 386 -13.71 -9.97 18.49
CA LEU A 386 -15.17 -10.01 18.53
C LEU A 386 -15.72 -8.85 19.38
N GLY A 387 -16.26 -7.82 18.73
CA GLY A 387 -16.98 -6.72 19.38
C GLY A 387 -18.50 -6.90 19.37
N SER A 388 -19.03 -7.39 18.24
CA SER A 388 -20.45 -7.53 17.93
C SER A 388 -20.69 -8.72 17.00
N PHE A 389 -21.95 -9.13 16.86
CA PHE A 389 -22.37 -10.21 15.96
C PHE A 389 -23.20 -9.65 14.78
N PRO A 390 -22.96 -10.11 13.54
CA PRO A 390 -21.84 -10.96 13.10
C PRO A 390 -20.52 -10.19 13.07
N THR A 391 -19.41 -10.88 13.36
CA THR A 391 -18.06 -10.39 12.99
C THR A 391 -17.54 -11.29 11.87
N ILE A 392 -16.97 -10.72 10.80
CA ILE A 392 -16.45 -11.47 9.66
C ILE A 392 -14.94 -11.25 9.59
N LEU A 393 -14.19 -12.35 9.51
CA LEU A 393 -12.73 -12.36 9.43
C LEU A 393 -12.29 -13.06 8.15
N PHE A 394 -11.36 -12.45 7.42
CA PHE A 394 -10.61 -13.09 6.35
C PHE A 394 -9.24 -13.50 6.86
N PHE A 395 -8.82 -14.73 6.57
CA PHE A 395 -7.49 -15.26 6.88
C PHE A 395 -6.77 -15.42 5.53
N PRO A 396 -5.91 -14.46 5.13
CA PRO A 396 -5.19 -14.53 3.86
C PRO A 396 -4.30 -15.76 3.83
N LYS A 397 -4.02 -16.32 2.64
CA LYS A 397 -3.22 -17.55 2.51
C LYS A 397 -1.90 -17.48 3.29
N HIS A 398 -1.10 -16.45 3.03
CA HIS A 398 0.27 -16.33 3.53
C HIS A 398 0.50 -15.39 4.74
N ALA A 399 -0.53 -14.72 5.27
CA ALA A 399 -0.39 -13.77 6.39
C ALA A 399 -0.79 -14.38 7.76
N SER A 400 0.05 -14.23 8.80
CA SER A 400 -0.22 -14.79 10.13
C SER A 400 -1.40 -14.15 10.87
N THR A 401 -1.80 -12.94 10.46
CA THR A 401 -2.92 -12.19 11.05
C THR A 401 -4.18 -12.28 10.19
N HIS A 402 -5.34 -12.37 10.84
CA HIS A 402 -6.63 -12.21 10.18
C HIS A 402 -6.94 -10.73 9.92
N ILE A 403 -7.73 -10.47 8.88
CA ILE A 403 -8.24 -9.16 8.49
C ILE A 403 -9.73 -9.12 8.82
N LYS A 404 -10.14 -8.21 9.68
CA LYS A 404 -11.56 -8.02 10.02
C LYS A 404 -12.24 -7.18 8.93
N TYR A 405 -13.38 -7.64 8.43
CA TYR A 405 -14.22 -6.87 7.53
C TYR A 405 -14.87 -5.70 8.31
N PRO A 406 -14.58 -4.43 7.98
CA PRO A 406 -15.00 -3.30 8.82
C PRO A 406 -16.43 -2.85 8.52
N SER A 407 -16.84 -2.88 7.25
CA SER A 407 -18.15 -2.45 6.77
C SER A 407 -19.33 -3.16 7.44
N GLU A 408 -20.42 -2.44 7.66
CA GLU A 408 -21.69 -3.00 8.14
C GLU A 408 -22.56 -3.62 7.04
N LYS A 409 -22.19 -3.47 5.76
CA LYS A 409 -22.92 -4.06 4.63
C LYS A 409 -22.66 -5.56 4.57
N ARG A 410 -23.72 -6.37 4.62
CA ARG A 410 -23.62 -7.84 4.67
C ARG A 410 -24.19 -8.55 3.43
N ASP A 411 -24.43 -7.80 2.37
CA ASP A 411 -24.81 -8.32 1.05
C ASP A 411 -23.65 -9.05 0.36
N VAL A 412 -24.02 -9.88 -0.63
CA VAL A 412 -23.09 -10.77 -1.34
C VAL A 412 -22.00 -9.97 -2.07
N ASP A 413 -22.35 -8.87 -2.72
CA ASP A 413 -21.44 -8.08 -3.54
C ASP A 413 -20.38 -7.35 -2.70
N SER A 414 -20.77 -6.80 -1.55
CA SER A 414 -19.83 -6.17 -0.60
C SER A 414 -18.87 -7.20 0.01
N LEU A 415 -19.33 -8.43 0.28
CA LEU A 415 -18.48 -9.51 0.82
C LEU A 415 -17.57 -10.13 -0.26
N LEU A 416 -18.05 -10.31 -1.50
CA LEU A 416 -17.23 -10.71 -2.64
C LEU A 416 -16.14 -9.67 -2.93
N THR A 417 -16.49 -8.38 -2.88
CA THR A 417 -15.54 -7.27 -3.06
C THR A 417 -14.38 -7.36 -2.08
N PHE A 418 -14.68 -7.55 -0.80
CA PHE A 418 -13.67 -7.70 0.25
C PHE A 418 -12.76 -8.90 -0.01
N VAL A 419 -13.35 -10.06 -0.30
CA VAL A 419 -12.60 -11.29 -0.55
C VAL A 419 -11.73 -11.17 -1.81
N ASN A 420 -12.25 -10.60 -2.90
CA ASN A 420 -11.52 -10.40 -4.15
C ASN A 420 -10.36 -9.40 -4.03
N ALA A 421 -10.45 -8.42 -3.14
CA ALA A 421 -9.37 -7.46 -2.94
C ALA A 421 -8.17 -8.02 -2.14
N LEU A 422 -8.32 -9.18 -1.50
CA LEU A 422 -7.35 -9.73 -0.52
C LEU A 422 -6.78 -11.11 -0.89
N ARG A 423 -7.08 -11.64 -2.09
CA ARG A 423 -6.83 -13.04 -2.48
C ARG A 423 -6.22 -13.20 -3.86
#